data_AF-A0A7S1SZZ3-F1
#
_entry.id   AF-A0A7S1SZZ3-F1
#
_cell.length_a   1.000
_cell.length_b   1.000
_cell.length_c   1.000
_cell.angle_alpha   90.00
_cell.angle_beta   90.00
_cell.angle_gamma   90.00
#
_symmetry.space_group_name_H-M   'P 1'
#
loop_
_entity.id
_entity.type
_entity.pdbx_description
1 polymer ?
#
loop_
_entity_poly.entity_id
_entity_poly.type
_entity_poly.pdbx_seq_one_letter_code
_entity_poly.pdbx_strand_id
1 'polypeptide(L)'
;DSDAAFTDILALVREEIRGCSDVQRLFACITVLCHLMSGGSEVRTAALRAALGLLIHRVPKVRKYAAEQLYVSLITLQDDIDDIDDDVFESIYDILTGTVWDGAAEGAKAARARIYPLLGMEPPKPKAGAEAARAARAEAERGADENASYAALLADAERGLGWGMA
;
A
#
# COMPACT_ATOMS: atom_id res chain seq x y z
N ASP A 1 8.11 -31.81 -0.08
CA ASP A 1 7.50 -31.15 1.08
C ASP A 1 6.87 -29.86 0.58
N SER A 2 5.53 -29.74 0.60
CA SER A 2 4.82 -28.64 -0.10
C SER A 2 5.06 -27.29 0.57
N ASP A 3 5.12 -27.27 1.90
CA ASP A 3 5.32 -26.05 2.67
C ASP A 3 6.74 -25.48 2.54
N ALA A 4 7.74 -26.34 2.33
CA ALA A 4 9.11 -25.90 2.04
C ALA A 4 9.16 -25.11 0.72
N ALA A 5 8.51 -25.64 -0.33
CA ALA A 5 8.43 -24.96 -1.62
C ALA A 5 7.66 -23.63 -1.51
N PHE A 6 6.57 -23.59 -0.74
CA PHE A 6 5.82 -22.35 -0.52
C PHE A 6 6.61 -21.29 0.23
N THR A 7 7.42 -21.70 1.21
CA THR A 7 8.31 -20.80 1.95
C THR A 7 9.36 -20.18 1.03
N ASP A 8 9.95 -20.99 0.15
CA ASP A 8 10.93 -20.52 -0.84
C ASP A 8 10.30 -19.53 -1.84
N ILE A 9 9.12 -19.87 -2.38
CA ILE A 9 8.37 -18.97 -3.29
C ILE A 9 8.02 -17.67 -2.57
N LEU A 10 7.56 -17.74 -1.32
CA LEU A 10 7.24 -16.55 -0.53
C LEU A 10 8.47 -15.64 -0.37
N ALA A 11 9.65 -16.21 -0.09
CA ALA A 11 10.89 -15.45 0.01
C ALA A 11 11.23 -14.74 -1.31
N LEU A 12 11.16 -15.46 -2.43
CA LEU A 12 11.41 -14.90 -3.77
C LEU A 12 10.43 -13.78 -4.13
N VAL A 13 9.14 -13.96 -3.85
CA VAL A 13 8.11 -12.96 -4.13
C VAL A 13 8.31 -11.71 -3.26
N ARG A 14 8.74 -11.86 -2.00
CA ARG A 14 9.02 -10.71 -1.11
C ARG A 14 10.24 -9.91 -1.57
N GLU A 15 11.26 -10.57 -2.13
CA GLU A 15 12.39 -9.89 -2.77
C GLU A 15 11.94 -9.18 -4.05
N GLU A 16 11.14 -9.84 -4.88
CA GLU A 16 10.61 -9.26 -6.12
C GLU A 16 9.75 -8.01 -5.86
N ILE A 17 8.90 -8.02 -4.84
CA ILE A 17 8.08 -6.85 -4.46
C ILE A 17 8.97 -5.68 -4.01
N ARG A 18 10.14 -5.94 -3.43
CA ARG A 18 10.98 -4.91 -2.81
C ARG A 18 11.56 -3.98 -3.87
N GLY A 19 10.99 -2.79 -3.95
CA GLY A 19 11.45 -1.75 -4.87
C GLY A 19 10.94 -1.92 -6.30
N CYS A 20 10.10 -2.93 -6.57
CA CYS A 20 9.48 -3.08 -7.88
C CYS A 20 8.51 -1.94 -8.17
N SER A 21 8.62 -1.37 -9.38
CA SER A 21 7.75 -0.32 -9.90
C SER A 21 6.86 -0.79 -11.06
N ASP A 22 7.10 -2.01 -11.56
CA ASP A 22 6.32 -2.58 -12.66
C ASP A 22 4.98 -3.09 -12.13
N VAL A 23 3.89 -2.49 -12.62
CA VAL A 23 2.53 -2.78 -12.16
C VAL A 23 2.12 -4.22 -12.49
N GLN A 24 2.53 -4.75 -13.64
CA GLN A 24 2.15 -6.11 -14.06
C GLN A 24 2.88 -7.17 -13.23
N ARG A 25 4.16 -6.95 -12.93
CA ARG A 25 4.92 -7.83 -12.02
C ARG A 25 4.34 -7.78 -10.61
N LEU A 26 3.95 -6.60 -10.13
CA LEU A 26 3.28 -6.46 -8.84
C LEU A 26 1.92 -7.19 -8.81
N PHE A 27 1.13 -7.13 -9.89
CA PHE A 27 -0.11 -7.91 -9.99
C PHE A 27 0.17 -9.41 -9.91
N ALA A 28 1.14 -9.91 -10.66
CA ALA A 28 1.53 -11.32 -10.60
C ALA A 28 1.98 -11.73 -9.18
N CYS A 29 2.77 -10.88 -8.50
CA CYS A 29 3.17 -11.12 -7.12
C CYS A 29 1.98 -11.17 -6.16
N ILE A 30 1.00 -10.27 -6.30
CA ILE A 30 -0.24 -10.27 -5.51
C ILE A 30 -0.98 -11.59 -5.71
N THR A 31 -1.15 -12.01 -6.96
CA THR A 31 -1.82 -13.28 -7.29
C THR A 31 -1.09 -14.44 -6.62
N VAL A 32 0.24 -14.54 -6.74
CA VAL A 32 1.02 -15.61 -6.10
C VAL A 32 0.88 -15.58 -4.57
N LEU A 33 1.01 -14.41 -3.94
CA LEU A 33 0.81 -14.27 -2.50
C LEU A 33 -0.57 -14.79 -2.07
N CYS A 34 -1.61 -14.49 -2.85
CA CYS A 34 -2.96 -14.94 -2.53
C CYS A 34 -3.11 -16.47 -2.66
N HIS A 35 -2.44 -17.10 -3.64
CA HIS A 35 -2.41 -18.55 -3.76
C HIS A 35 -1.62 -19.21 -2.62
N LEU A 36 -0.53 -18.60 -2.14
CA LEU A 36 0.26 -19.13 -1.02
C LEU A 36 -0.52 -19.15 0.30
N MET A 37 -1.68 -18.48 0.38
CA MET A 37 -2.53 -18.53 1.57
C MET A 37 -3.17 -19.91 1.80
N SER A 38 -3.23 -20.78 0.78
CA SER A 38 -3.68 -22.17 0.96
C SER A 38 -2.63 -23.09 1.59
N GLY A 39 -1.42 -22.58 1.87
CA GLY A 39 -0.38 -23.33 2.58
C GLY A 39 -0.63 -23.42 4.09
N GLY A 40 0.34 -24.01 4.80
CA GLY A 40 0.32 -24.08 6.26
C GLY A 40 0.20 -22.70 6.96
N SER A 41 -0.21 -22.70 8.23
CA SER A 41 -0.56 -21.47 8.99
C SER A 41 0.55 -20.41 8.98
N GLU A 42 1.82 -20.80 9.09
CA GLU A 42 2.96 -19.87 9.06
C GLU A 42 3.12 -19.20 7.69
N VAL A 43 3.08 -19.99 6.61
CA VAL A 43 3.16 -19.50 5.22
C VAL A 43 1.98 -18.58 4.94
N ARG A 44 0.76 -19.01 5.29
CA ARG A 44 -0.47 -18.23 5.12
C ARG A 44 -0.38 -16.87 5.80
N THR A 45 0.02 -16.85 7.07
CA THR A 45 0.18 -15.61 7.86
C THR A 45 1.23 -14.69 7.24
N ALA A 46 2.34 -15.23 6.76
CA ALA A 46 3.40 -14.46 6.15
C ALA A 46 3.01 -13.92 4.75
N ALA A 47 2.26 -14.71 3.97
CA ALA A 47 1.68 -14.29 2.69
C ALA A 47 0.63 -13.18 2.87
N LEU A 48 -0.29 -13.34 3.84
CA LEU A 48 -1.25 -12.31 4.24
C LEU A 48 -0.55 -11.00 4.59
N ARG A 49 0.46 -11.05 5.47
CA ARG A 49 1.22 -9.85 5.85
C ARG A 49 1.88 -9.17 4.66
N ALA A 50 2.41 -9.93 3.70
CA ALA A 50 2.99 -9.37 2.47
C ALA A 50 1.92 -8.70 1.58
N ALA A 51 0.78 -9.35 1.40
CA ALA A 51 -0.34 -8.84 0.60
C ALA A 51 -0.96 -7.56 1.24
N LEU A 52 -1.14 -7.55 2.57
CA LEU A 52 -1.54 -6.35 3.30
C LEU A 52 -0.53 -5.19 3.13
N GLY A 53 0.75 -5.50 2.94
CA GLY A 53 1.76 -4.50 2.58
C GLY A 53 1.44 -3.76 1.28
N LEU A 54 0.89 -4.47 0.28
CA LEU A 54 0.56 -3.93 -1.04
C LEU A 54 -0.73 -3.10 -1.05
N LEU A 55 -1.61 -3.26 -0.06
CA LEU A 55 -2.80 -2.41 0.14
C LEU A 55 -2.48 -0.93 0.38
N ILE A 56 -1.23 -0.58 0.72
CA ILE A 56 -0.77 0.80 0.86
C ILE A 56 0.32 1.17 -0.13
N HIS A 57 0.45 0.42 -1.23
CA HIS A 57 1.43 0.71 -2.26
C HIS A 57 1.22 2.11 -2.86
N ARG A 58 2.30 2.77 -3.31
CA ARG A 58 2.25 4.14 -3.86
C ARG A 58 1.35 4.26 -5.09
N VAL A 59 1.25 3.19 -5.89
CA VAL A 59 0.43 3.15 -7.11
C VAL A 59 -1.01 2.75 -6.76
N PRO A 60 -2.03 3.62 -6.99
CA PRO A 60 -3.43 3.35 -6.62
C PRO A 60 -4.01 2.06 -7.21
N LYS A 61 -3.71 1.78 -8.49
CA LYS A 61 -4.18 0.59 -9.18
C LYS A 61 -3.68 -0.71 -8.53
N VAL A 62 -2.50 -0.69 -7.93
CA VAL A 62 -1.92 -1.83 -7.18
C VAL A 62 -2.68 -2.06 -5.87
N ARG A 63 -3.03 -1.00 -5.15
CA ARG A 63 -3.80 -1.11 -3.90
C ARG A 63 -5.17 -1.73 -4.16
N LYS A 64 -5.88 -1.24 -5.18
CA LYS A 64 -7.19 -1.75 -5.57
C LYS A 64 -7.13 -3.22 -6.00
N TYR A 65 -6.19 -3.56 -6.87
CA TYR A 65 -6.01 -4.95 -7.31
C TYR A 65 -5.69 -5.87 -6.12
N ALA A 66 -4.81 -5.45 -5.20
CA ALA A 66 -4.51 -6.21 -3.99
C ALA A 66 -5.75 -6.47 -3.12
N ALA A 67 -6.62 -5.47 -2.94
CA ALA A 67 -7.85 -5.63 -2.17
C ALA A 67 -8.84 -6.59 -2.83
N GLU A 68 -9.03 -6.47 -4.15
CA GLU A 68 -9.90 -7.34 -4.93
C GLU A 68 -9.44 -8.80 -4.86
N GLN A 69 -8.13 -9.05 -5.05
CA GLN A 69 -7.57 -10.40 -4.98
C GLN A 69 -7.63 -10.97 -3.55
N LEU A 70 -7.35 -10.17 -2.52
CA LEU A 70 -7.47 -10.61 -1.13
C LEU A 70 -8.90 -11.01 -0.78
N TYR A 71 -9.89 -10.22 -1.20
CA TYR A 71 -11.30 -10.55 -0.97
C TYR A 71 -11.66 -11.90 -1.60
N VAL A 72 -11.34 -12.09 -2.88
CA VAL A 72 -11.64 -13.34 -3.61
C VAL A 72 -10.94 -14.54 -2.98
N SER A 73 -9.69 -14.40 -2.57
CA SER A 73 -8.95 -15.51 -1.99
C SER A 73 -9.39 -15.85 -0.57
N LEU A 74 -9.73 -14.86 0.26
CA LEU A 74 -10.23 -15.11 1.61
C LEU A 74 -11.59 -15.81 1.59
N ILE A 75 -12.53 -15.36 0.74
CA ILE A 75 -13.84 -16.03 0.63
C ILE A 75 -13.73 -17.44 0.04
N THR A 76 -12.72 -17.70 -0.80
CA THR A 76 -12.49 -19.05 -1.35
C THR A 76 -11.90 -19.99 -0.30
N LEU A 77 -11.11 -19.48 0.64
CA LEU A 77 -10.40 -20.26 1.64
C LEU A 77 -11.09 -20.27 3.01
N GLN A 78 -12.22 -19.57 3.18
CA GLN A 78 -12.90 -19.43 4.47
C GLN A 78 -13.18 -20.79 5.12
N ASP A 79 -13.71 -21.75 4.36
CA ASP A 79 -14.03 -23.09 4.85
C ASP A 79 -12.79 -23.94 5.17
N ASP A 80 -11.61 -23.55 4.68
CA ASP A 80 -10.33 -24.25 4.86
C ASP A 80 -9.48 -23.66 6.01
N ILE A 81 -9.89 -22.52 6.59
CA ILE A 81 -9.14 -21.78 7.60
C ILE A 81 -9.89 -21.86 8.94
N ASP A 82 -9.65 -22.94 9.68
CA ASP A 82 -10.31 -23.21 10.98
C ASP A 82 -9.89 -22.22 12.10
N ASP A 83 -8.82 -21.45 11.91
CA ASP A 83 -8.24 -20.57 12.93
C ASP A 83 -8.77 -19.13 12.91
N ILE A 84 -9.76 -18.83 12.06
CA ILE A 84 -10.39 -17.51 11.95
C ILE A 84 -11.91 -17.68 12.00
N ASP A 85 -12.56 -16.98 12.94
CA ASP A 85 -14.03 -17.00 13.08
C ASP A 85 -14.74 -16.31 11.89
N ASP A 86 -15.93 -16.76 11.55
CA ASP A 86 -16.74 -16.18 10.45
C ASP A 86 -17.01 -14.68 10.63
N ASP A 87 -17.30 -14.23 11.86
CA ASP A 87 -17.51 -12.80 12.18
C ASP A 87 -16.27 -11.95 11.87
N VAL A 88 -15.07 -12.54 12.01
CA VAL A 88 -13.80 -11.90 11.69
C VAL A 88 -13.65 -11.80 10.17
N PHE A 89 -13.99 -12.85 9.42
CA PHE A 89 -14.03 -12.81 7.96
C PHE A 89 -14.98 -11.73 7.44
N GLU A 90 -16.21 -11.67 7.95
CA GLU A 90 -17.19 -10.64 7.57
C GLU A 90 -16.64 -9.22 7.81
N SER A 91 -16.04 -9.00 8.98
CA SER A 91 -15.40 -7.72 9.31
C SER A 91 -14.29 -7.34 8.33
N ILE A 92 -13.49 -8.32 7.87
CA ILE A 92 -12.45 -8.10 6.87
C ILE A 92 -13.06 -7.81 5.50
N TYR A 93 -14.11 -8.53 5.10
CA TYR A 93 -14.81 -8.32 3.83
C TYR A 93 -15.39 -6.92 3.73
N ASP A 94 -16.02 -6.43 4.79
CA ASP A 94 -16.55 -5.06 4.87
C ASP A 94 -15.43 -4.02 4.69
N ILE A 95 -14.26 -4.24 5.30
CA ILE A 95 -13.12 -3.34 5.13
C ILE A 95 -12.60 -3.39 3.69
N LEU A 96 -12.43 -4.59 3.12
CA LEU A 96 -11.89 -4.77 1.77
C LEU A 96 -12.81 -4.20 0.69
N THR A 97 -14.12 -4.39 0.82
CA THR A 97 -15.10 -3.96 -0.19
C THR A 97 -15.60 -2.52 0.04
N GLY A 98 -15.69 -2.07 1.29
CA GLY A 98 -16.15 -0.73 1.66
C GLY A 98 -15.09 0.38 1.57
N THR A 99 -13.82 0.04 1.29
CA THR A 99 -12.72 1.02 1.22
C THR A 99 -12.42 1.42 -0.23
N VAL A 100 -12.28 2.72 -0.49
CA VAL A 100 -11.82 3.25 -1.80
C VAL A 100 -10.28 3.15 -1.90
N TRP A 101 -9.78 1.97 -2.30
CA TRP A 101 -8.34 1.66 -2.30
C TRP A 101 -7.52 2.45 -3.32
N ASP A 102 -8.10 2.85 -4.44
CA ASP A 102 -7.48 3.74 -5.44
C ASP A 102 -7.59 5.22 -5.10
N GLY A 103 -8.21 5.57 -3.96
CA GLY A 103 -8.34 6.93 -3.45
C GLY A 103 -7.13 7.42 -2.65
N ALA A 104 -7.38 8.28 -1.65
CA ALA A 104 -6.34 8.87 -0.81
C ALA A 104 -5.56 7.82 -0.01
N ALA A 105 -4.23 7.92 -0.01
CA ALA A 105 -3.35 6.94 0.64
C ALA A 105 -3.59 6.81 2.15
N GLU A 106 -3.98 7.88 2.83
CA GLU A 106 -4.28 7.84 4.27
C GLU A 106 -5.54 7.02 4.58
N GLY A 107 -6.56 7.06 3.70
CA GLY A 107 -7.74 6.20 3.84
C GLY A 107 -7.39 4.72 3.74
N ALA A 108 -6.58 4.34 2.74
CA ALA A 108 -6.09 2.96 2.58
C ALA A 108 -5.23 2.50 3.77
N LYS A 109 -4.37 3.37 4.32
CA LYS A 109 -3.57 3.07 5.51
C LYS A 109 -4.42 2.83 6.74
N ALA A 110 -5.41 3.69 7.00
CA ALA A 110 -6.33 3.56 8.11
C ALA A 110 -7.18 2.29 7.99
N ALA A 111 -7.71 2.00 6.80
CA ALA A 111 -8.45 0.78 6.53
C ALA A 111 -7.61 -0.48 6.79
N ARG A 112 -6.40 -0.55 6.20
CA ARG A 112 -5.48 -1.67 6.42
C ARG A 112 -5.12 -1.86 7.89
N ALA A 113 -4.93 -0.77 8.65
CA ALA A 113 -4.58 -0.87 10.06
C ALA A 113 -5.64 -1.60 10.90
N ARG A 114 -6.93 -1.53 10.51
CA ARG A 114 -8.02 -2.24 11.17
C ARG A 114 -8.01 -3.76 10.92
N ILE A 115 -7.38 -4.23 9.84
CA ILE A 115 -7.32 -5.66 9.49
C ILE A 115 -6.33 -6.43 10.40
N TYR A 116 -5.23 -5.80 10.80
CA TYR A 116 -4.20 -6.43 11.65
C TYR A 116 -4.73 -7.01 12.98
N PRO A 117 -5.45 -6.24 13.82
CA PRO A 117 -5.98 -6.77 15.08
C PRO A 117 -7.03 -7.87 14.88
N LEU A 118 -7.82 -7.81 13.81
CA LEU A 118 -8.80 -8.86 13.46
C LEU A 118 -8.11 -10.22 13.23
N LEU A 119 -6.92 -10.20 12.62
CA LEU A 119 -6.11 -11.38 12.35
C LEU A 119 -5.13 -11.74 13.48
N GLY A 120 -5.22 -11.09 14.66
CA GLY A 120 -4.27 -11.28 15.76
C GLY A 120 -2.82 -10.93 15.40
N MET A 121 -2.61 -10.12 14.35
CA MET A 121 -1.29 -9.78 13.83
C MET A 121 -0.85 -8.39 14.30
N GLU A 122 0.41 -8.27 14.72
CA GLU A 122 1.00 -6.95 14.97
C GLU A 122 1.23 -6.17 13.65
N PRO A 123 0.78 -4.91 13.55
CA PRO A 123 1.05 -4.08 12.38
C PRO A 123 2.55 -3.78 12.21
N PRO A 124 3.03 -3.61 10.97
CA PRO A 124 4.42 -3.29 10.72
C PRO A 124 4.78 -1.92 11.32
N LYS A 125 5.80 -1.90 12.18
CA LYS A 125 6.34 -0.67 12.76
C LYS A 125 6.83 0.26 11.64
N PRO A 126 6.53 1.57 11.69
CA PRO A 126 7.12 2.54 10.78
C PRO A 126 8.65 2.45 10.85
N LYS A 127 9.33 2.43 9.69
CA LYS A 127 10.79 2.52 9.68
C LYS A 127 11.20 3.89 10.23
N ALA A 128 11.97 3.92 11.30
CA ALA A 128 12.56 5.14 11.84
C ALA A 128 13.25 5.92 10.71
N GLY A 129 12.88 7.19 10.51
CA GLY A 129 13.38 8.05 9.44
C GLY A 129 12.45 8.24 8.24
N ALA A 130 11.42 7.39 8.04
CA ALA A 130 10.45 7.58 6.95
C ALA A 130 9.56 8.81 7.17
N GLU A 131 9.20 9.12 8.42
CA GLU A 131 8.48 10.34 8.79
C GLU A 131 9.33 11.59 8.60
N ALA A 132 10.60 11.55 9.00
CA ALA A 132 11.54 12.66 8.81
C ALA A 132 11.78 12.95 7.32
N ALA A 133 11.95 11.90 6.49
CA ALA A 133 12.09 12.05 5.04
C ALA A 133 10.81 12.58 4.37
N ARG A 134 9.62 12.17 4.86
CA ARG A 134 8.33 12.64 4.36
C ARG A 134 8.09 14.12 4.74
N ALA A 135 8.44 14.50 5.96
CA ALA A 135 8.38 15.89 6.44
C ALA A 135 9.32 16.79 5.63
N ALA A 136 10.57 16.36 5.42
CA ALA A 136 11.54 17.10 4.62
C ALA A 136 11.09 17.29 3.15
N ARG A 137 10.47 16.27 2.54
CA ARG A 137 9.94 16.36 1.17
C ARG A 137 8.75 17.32 1.06
N ALA A 138 7.85 17.32 2.04
CA ALA A 138 6.72 18.24 2.10
C ALA A 138 7.17 19.70 2.32
N GLU A 139 8.23 19.90 3.10
CA GLU A 139 8.82 21.22 3.35
C GLU A 139 9.57 21.75 2.12
N ALA A 140 10.27 20.88 1.39
CA ALA A 140 10.90 21.24 0.12
C ALA A 140 9.86 21.62 -0.97
N GLU A 141 8.74 20.91 -1.06
CA GLU A 141 7.65 21.25 -2.00
C GLU A 141 6.99 22.61 -1.65
N ARG A 142 6.78 22.91 -0.35
CA ARG A 142 6.27 24.23 0.08
C ARG A 142 7.24 25.38 -0.22
N GLY A 143 8.53 25.20 0.06
CA GLY A 143 9.55 26.22 -0.22
C GLY A 143 9.70 26.49 -1.72
N ALA A 144 9.51 25.48 -2.57
CA ALA A 144 9.52 25.66 -4.02
C ALA A 144 8.33 26.50 -4.53
N ASP A 145 7.14 26.31 -3.97
CA ASP A 145 5.93 27.06 -4.31
C ASP A 145 6.03 28.53 -3.87
N GLU A 146 6.51 28.79 -2.65
CA GLU A 146 6.75 30.15 -2.16
C GLU A 146 7.76 30.90 -3.05
N ASN A 147 8.88 30.27 -3.41
CA ASN A 147 9.87 30.90 -4.28
C ASN A 147 9.34 31.17 -5.70
N ALA A 148 8.46 30.31 -6.22
CA ALA A 148 7.79 30.54 -7.51
C ALA A 148 6.83 31.73 -7.45
N SER A 149 6.12 31.92 -6.34
CA SER A 149 5.27 33.08 -6.10
C SER A 149 6.08 34.38 -6.05
N TYR A 150 7.21 34.40 -5.33
CA TYR A 150 8.12 35.56 -5.31
C TYR A 150 8.70 35.88 -6.70
N ALA A 151 9.11 34.86 -7.45
CA ALA A 151 9.59 35.04 -8.81
C ALA A 151 8.51 35.62 -9.75
N ALA A 152 7.25 35.23 -9.59
CA ALA A 152 6.14 35.76 -10.36
C ALA A 152 5.87 37.25 -10.07
N LEU A 153 5.96 37.66 -8.79
CA LEU A 153 5.82 39.07 -8.38
C LEU A 153 6.96 39.95 -8.94
N LEU A 154 8.20 39.46 -8.94
CA LEU A 154 9.34 40.17 -9.53
C LEU A 154 9.20 40.29 -11.05
N ALA A 155 8.79 39.22 -11.72
CA ALA A 155 8.56 39.23 -13.17
C ALA A 155 7.40 40.16 -13.57
N ASP A 156 6.40 40.34 -12.70
CA ASP A 156 5.30 41.28 -12.93
C ASP A 156 5.74 42.74 -12.68
N ALA A 157 6.55 42.98 -11.65
CA ALA A 157 7.15 44.28 -11.38
C ALA A 157 8.08 44.74 -12.52
N GLU A 158 8.88 43.83 -13.10
CA GLU A 158 9.71 44.11 -14.27
C GLU A 158 8.88 44.44 -15.52
N ARG A 159 7.72 43.78 -15.69
CA ARG A 159 6.78 44.08 -16.77
C ARG A 159 6.03 45.40 -16.56
N GLY A 160 5.74 45.77 -15.31
CA GLY A 160 5.08 47.01 -14.93
C GLY A 160 5.97 48.27 -15.03
N LEU A 161 7.29 48.11 -15.04
CA LEU A 161 8.27 49.20 -15.20
C LEU A 161 8.53 49.59 -16.68
N GLY A 162 7.84 48.95 -17.64
CA GLY A 162 8.03 49.19 -19.07
C GLY A 162 7.28 50.40 -19.66
N TRP A 163 6.58 51.22 -18.85
CA TRP A 163 5.88 52.41 -19.34
C TRP A 163 6.47 53.67 -18.72
N GLY A 164 7.30 54.35 -19.50
CA GLY A 164 7.62 55.76 -19.27
C GLY A 164 9.09 56.11 -19.31
N MET A 165 9.77 55.90 -20.45
CA MET A 165 10.73 56.89 -20.94
C MET A 165 10.75 56.90 -22.48
N ALA A 166 10.34 58.07 -22.99
CA ALA A 166 10.61 58.76 -24.26
C ALA A 166 11.18 57.95 -25.45
#